data_AF-A0A939NJL0-F1
#
_entry.id   AF-A0A939NJL0-F1
#
_cell.length_a   1.000
_cell.length_b   1.000
_cell.length_c   1.000
_cell.angle_alpha   90.00
_cell.angle_beta   90.00
_cell.angle_gamma   90.00
#
_symmetry.space_group_name_H-M   'P 1'
#
loop_
_entity.id
_entity.type
_entity.pdbx_description
1 polymer ?
#
loop_
_entity_poly.entity_id
_entity_poly.type
_entity_poly.pdbx_seq_one_letter_code
_entity_poly.pdbx_strand_id
1 'polypeptide(L)'
;MSSFLFLLVSEAQAFTCKTSDGGVIPQGGSNTPVPIRVKIGPNLVNGKNELSNLSQISCKNESWSADWWDEMRLKTVLVVKPELFPLLLV
;
A
#
# COMPACT_ATOMS: atom_id res chain seq x y z
N MET A 1 -3.08 -34.69 33.17
CA MET A 1 -3.57 -33.88 32.03
C MET A 1 -2.48 -32.86 31.72
N SER A 2 -1.76 -33.07 30.62
CA SER A 2 -0.63 -32.23 30.22
C SER A 2 -1.16 -31.07 29.39
N SER A 3 -1.12 -29.85 29.93
CA SER A 3 -1.53 -28.65 29.22
C SER A 3 -0.48 -28.31 28.16
N PHE A 4 -0.74 -28.71 26.92
CA PHE A 4 -0.02 -28.24 25.75
C PHE A 4 -0.27 -26.73 25.58
N LEU A 5 0.68 -25.93 26.07
CA LEU A 5 0.72 -24.50 25.81
C LEU A 5 1.21 -24.28 24.37
N PHE A 6 0.29 -24.27 23.42
CA PHE A 6 0.58 -23.81 22.05
C PHE A 6 0.76 -22.29 22.08
N LEU A 7 2.00 -21.84 22.30
CA LEU A 7 2.40 -20.48 21.96
C LEU A 7 2.45 -20.38 20.43
N LEU A 8 1.31 -20.09 19.83
CA LEU A 8 1.26 -19.61 18.46
C LEU A 8 1.96 -18.26 18.45
N VAL A 9 3.23 -18.27 18.02
CA VAL A 9 3.98 -17.05 17.71
C VAL A 9 3.32 -16.47 16.45
N SER A 10 2.23 -15.71 16.64
CA SER A 10 1.71 -14.88 15.55
C SER A 10 2.73 -13.76 15.33
N GLU A 11 3.11 -13.52 14.08
CA GLU A 11 3.90 -12.34 13.72
C GLU A 11 3.22 -11.11 14.33
N ALA A 12 3.95 -10.30 15.12
CA ALA A 12 3.30 -9.16 15.76
C ALA A 12 2.88 -8.19 14.67
N GLN A 13 1.58 -7.95 14.63
CA GLN A 13 0.95 -7.11 13.63
C GLN A 13 0.95 -5.67 14.15
N ALA A 14 2.12 -5.03 14.22
CA ALA A 14 2.26 -3.69 14.76
C ALA A 14 2.23 -2.58 13.70
N PHE A 15 2.17 -2.91 12.41
CA PHE A 15 2.26 -1.93 11.33
C PHE A 15 0.88 -1.43 10.88
N THR A 16 0.69 -0.11 10.86
CA THR A 16 -0.53 0.52 10.31
C THR A 16 -0.17 1.52 9.20
N CYS A 17 -1.08 1.72 8.24
CA CYS A 17 -0.95 2.77 7.23
C CYS A 17 -2.21 3.62 7.11
N LYS A 18 -2.03 4.88 6.73
CA LYS A 18 -3.09 5.84 6.46
C LYS A 18 -2.82 6.58 5.16
N THR A 19 -3.89 6.93 4.45
CA THR A 19 -3.83 7.76 3.24
C THR A 19 -4.31 9.18 3.57
N SER A 20 -3.84 10.18 2.81
CA SER A 20 -4.30 11.58 2.92
C SER A 20 -5.82 11.72 2.82
N ASP A 21 -6.45 10.81 2.06
CA ASP A 21 -7.87 10.82 1.76
C ASP A 21 -8.70 10.11 2.84
N GLY A 22 -8.09 9.74 3.97
CA GLY A 22 -8.75 9.13 5.12
C GLY A 22 -8.84 7.60 5.08
N GLY A 23 -8.21 6.94 4.11
CA GLY A 23 -8.12 5.48 4.06
C GLY A 23 -7.21 4.94 5.16
N VAL A 24 -7.54 3.77 5.71
CA VAL A 24 -6.80 3.13 6.80
C VAL A 24 -6.53 1.67 6.46
N ILE A 25 -5.27 1.25 6.65
CA ILE A 25 -4.86 -0.15 6.66
C ILE A 25 -4.54 -0.48 8.13
N PRO A 26 -5.36 -1.31 8.80
CA PRO A 26 -5.17 -1.64 10.20
C PRO A 26 -3.97 -2.58 10.39
N GLN A 27 -3.67 -2.83 11.67
CA GLN A 27 -2.73 -3.87 12.08
C GLN A 27 -3.06 -5.20 11.40
N GLY A 28 -2.05 -5.82 10.81
CA GLY A 28 -2.19 -7.11 10.11
C GLY A 28 -2.47 -6.99 8.62
N GLY A 29 -2.59 -5.77 8.12
CA GLY A 29 -2.75 -5.49 6.70
C GLY A 29 -4.20 -5.62 6.23
N SER A 30 -4.37 -5.59 4.91
CA SER A 30 -5.67 -5.73 4.25
C SER A 30 -5.47 -6.38 2.89
N ASN A 31 -6.36 -7.32 2.54
CA ASN A 31 -6.48 -7.84 1.17
C ASN A 31 -7.38 -6.97 0.29
N THR A 32 -8.19 -6.10 0.90
CA THR A 32 -9.01 -5.13 0.19
C THR A 32 -8.17 -3.89 -0.12
N PRO A 33 -8.04 -3.48 -1.40
CA PRO A 33 -7.30 -2.29 -1.76
C PRO A 33 -7.91 -1.02 -1.13
N VAL A 34 -7.06 -0.15 -0.60
CA VAL A 34 -7.45 1.19 -0.14
C VAL A 34 -7.25 2.17 -1.30
N PRO A 35 -8.32 2.77 -1.83
CA PRO A 35 -8.20 3.69 -2.96
C PRO A 35 -7.53 5.00 -2.52
N ILE A 36 -6.74 5.58 -3.41
CA ILE A 36 -6.09 6.87 -3.20
C ILE A 36 -6.23 7.71 -4.46
N ARG A 37 -6.57 8.99 -4.29
CA ARG A 37 -6.72 9.91 -5.40
C ARG A 37 -5.40 10.66 -5.56
N VAL A 38 -4.83 10.61 -6.76
CA VAL A 38 -3.63 11.36 -7.09
C VAL A 38 -4.02 12.51 -8.02
N LYS A 39 -3.47 13.69 -7.76
CA LYS A 39 -3.58 14.80 -8.71
C LYS A 39 -2.50 14.63 -9.78
N ILE A 40 -2.94 14.37 -11.00
CA ILE A 40 -2.09 14.36 -12.18
C ILE A 40 -2.08 15.79 -12.76
N GLY A 41 -0.93 16.25 -13.24
CA GLY A 41 -0.78 17.57 -13.83
C GLY A 41 -1.81 17.83 -14.95
N PRO A 42 -2.27 19.08 -15.12
CA PRO A 42 -3.39 19.40 -16.01
C PRO A 42 -3.07 19.20 -17.50
N ASN A 43 -1.79 19.15 -17.86
CA ASN A 43 -1.33 19.15 -19.25
C ASN A 43 -0.35 18.00 -19.47
N LEU A 44 -0.88 16.81 -19.76
CA LEU A 44 -0.07 15.70 -20.23
C LEU A 44 0.43 16.01 -21.64
N VAL A 45 1.74 15.96 -21.84
CA VAL A 45 2.38 16.23 -23.14
C VAL A 45 2.92 14.92 -23.71
N ASN A 46 2.61 14.64 -24.98
CA ASN A 46 3.09 13.44 -25.65
C ASN A 46 4.63 13.36 -25.61
N GLY A 47 5.15 12.16 -25.36
CA GLY A 47 6.59 11.90 -25.25
C GLY A 47 7.25 12.40 -23.97
N LYS A 48 6.48 12.92 -22.99
CA LYS A 48 7.01 13.32 -21.67
C LYS A 48 6.50 12.40 -20.56
N ASN A 49 7.29 12.30 -19.50
CA ASN A 49 6.92 11.60 -18.27
C ASN A 49 6.22 12.57 -17.31
N GLU A 50 5.13 12.11 -16.71
CA GLU A 50 4.50 12.78 -15.58
C GLU A 50 4.83 11.99 -14.31
N LEU A 51 5.37 12.68 -13.30
CA LEU A 51 5.71 12.09 -12.02
C LEU A 51 4.65 12.49 -11.00
N SER A 52 3.85 11.52 -10.54
CA SER A 52 2.91 11.72 -9.44
C SER A 52 3.54 11.24 -8.13
N ASN A 53 3.52 12.10 -7.12
CA ASN A 53 4.06 11.77 -5.82
C ASN A 53 3.04 10.99 -4.98
N LEU A 54 3.47 9.84 -4.43
CA LEU A 54 2.68 9.00 -3.52
C LEU A 54 2.97 9.27 -2.02
N SER A 55 3.68 10.36 -1.67
CA SER A 55 3.91 10.80 -0.26
C SER A 55 2.62 11.02 0.55
N GLN A 56 1.46 10.85 -0.06
CA GLN A 56 0.15 10.83 0.57
C GLN A 56 -0.16 9.52 1.33
N ILE A 57 0.76 8.55 1.38
CA ILE A 57 0.67 7.35 2.22
C ILE A 57 1.66 7.48 3.37
N SER A 58 1.19 7.34 4.61
CA SER A 58 2.02 7.31 5.81
C SER A 58 1.80 5.98 6.52
N CYS A 59 2.89 5.32 6.91
CA CYS A 59 2.81 4.11 7.72
C CYS A 59 3.63 4.27 9.00
N LYS A 60 3.18 3.61 10.06
CA LYS A 60 3.74 3.71 11.39
C LYS A 60 3.91 2.31 11.98
N ASN A 61 5.07 2.11 12.59
CA ASN A 61 5.31 1.02 13.53
C ASN A 61 4.65 1.39 14.88
N GLU A 62 3.64 0.63 15.28
CA GLU A 62 2.92 0.82 16.54
C GLU A 62 3.58 0.08 17.72
N SER A 63 4.72 -0.59 17.51
CA SER A 63 5.45 -1.24 18.60
C SER A 63 5.95 -0.21 19.60
N TRP A 64 5.77 -0.53 20.89
CA TRP A 64 6.28 0.27 22.00
C TRP A 64 7.78 0.02 22.27
N SER A 65 8.36 -1.03 21.68
CA SER A 65 9.77 -1.39 21.81
C SER A 65 10.57 -0.87 20.61
N ALA A 66 11.70 -0.23 20.90
CA ALA A 66 12.64 0.26 19.90
C ALA A 66 13.41 -0.86 19.17
N ASP A 67 13.35 -2.10 19.69
CA ASP A 67 14.06 -3.25 19.12
C ASP A 67 13.26 -3.91 17.98
N TRP A 68 12.00 -3.51 17.80
CA TRP A 68 11.13 -4.02 16.76
C TRP A 68 11.14 -3.08 15.57
N TRP A 69 11.56 -3.60 14.42
CA TRP A 69 11.57 -2.86 13.17
C TRP A 69 10.63 -3.53 12.17
N ASP A 70 9.84 -2.73 11.48
CA ASP A 70 8.97 -3.20 10.40
C ASP A 70 9.71 -3.10 9.06
N GLU A 71 9.54 -4.12 8.22
CA GLU A 71 10.05 -4.13 6.86
C GLU A 71 8.90 -3.96 5.86
N MET A 72 9.03 -2.99 4.95
CA MET A 72 8.07 -2.77 3.87
C MET A 72 8.73 -2.95 2.51
N ARG A 73 8.11 -3.79 1.67
CA ARG A 73 8.57 -4.07 0.31
C ARG A 73 7.44 -3.84 -0.68
N LEU A 74 7.79 -3.28 -1.84
CA LEU A 74 6.88 -3.25 -2.97
C LEU A 74 6.77 -4.67 -3.56
N LYS A 75 5.62 -5.32 -3.37
CA LYS A 75 5.41 -6.70 -3.82
C LYS A 75 4.99 -6.79 -5.29
N THR A 76 4.05 -5.96 -5.72
CA THR A 76 3.47 -6.02 -7.06
C THR A 76 2.92 -4.66 -7.46
N VAL A 77 3.07 -4.30 -8.73
CA VAL A 77 2.43 -3.13 -9.34
C VAL A 77 1.53 -3.63 -10.45
N LEU A 78 0.23 -3.37 -10.34
CA LEU A 78 -0.72 -3.65 -11.40
C LEU A 78 -1.07 -2.34 -12.08
N VAL A 79 -0.78 -2.24 -13.38
CA VAL A 79 -1.18 -1.10 -14.19
C VAL A 79 -2.44 -1.49 -14.96
N VAL A 80 -3.59 -0.97 -14.53
CA VAL A 80 -4.85 -1.13 -15.27
C VAL A 80 -4.99 0.06 -16.21
N LYS A 81 -4.78 -0.15 -17.52
CA LYS A 81 -5.05 0.86 -18.55
C LYS A 81 -6.19 0.40 -19.44
N PRO A 82 -7.45 0.80 -19.18
CA PRO A 82 -8.56 0.50 -20.08
C PRO A 82 -8.34 1.08 -21.49
N GLU A 83 -7.57 2.17 -21.59
CA GLU A 83 -7.34 2.96 -22.81
C GLU A 83 -6.12 2.52 -23.64
N LEU A 84 -5.39 1.47 -23.22
CA LEU A 84 -4.27 0.90 -24.00
C LEU A 84 -4.66 -0.31 -24.86
N PHE A 85 -5.94 -0.70 -24.89
CA PHE A 85 -6.40 -1.49 -26.02
C PHE A 85 -6.18 -0.64 -27.27
N PRO A 86 -5.48 -1.14 -28.30
CA PRO A 86 -5.32 -0.35 -29.50
C PRO A 86 -6.72 0.03 -29.96
N LEU A 87 -6.95 1.33 -30.12
CA LEU A 87 -7.81 1.81 -31.18
C LEU A 87 -7.33 1.06 -32.42
N LEU A 88 -8.01 -0.04 -32.73
CA LEU A 88 -7.84 -0.77 -33.96
C LEU A 88 -8.02 0.28 -35.05
N LEU A 89 -6.91 0.56 -35.72
CA LEU A 89 -6.85 1.34 -36.94
C LEU A 89 -7.88 0.76 -37.91
N VAL A 90 -9.03 1.43 -38.08
CA VAL A 90 -9.80 1.55 -39.33
C VAL A 90 -10.49 2.91 -39.33
#